data_AF-A0AAD7HEJ2-F1
#
_entry.id   AF-A0AAD7HEJ2-F1
#
_cell.length_a   1.000
_cell.length_b   1.000
_cell.length_c   1.000
_cell.angle_alpha   90.00
_cell.angle_beta   90.00
_cell.angle_gamma   90.00
#
_symmetry.space_group_name_H-M   'P 1'
#
loop_
_entity.id
_entity.type
_entity.pdbx_description
1 polymer ?
#
loop_
_entity_poly.entity_id
_entity_poly.type
_entity_poly.pdbx_seq_one_letter_code
_entity_poly.pdbx_strand_id
1 'polypeptide(L)'
;MADALRQVDRTIAPYTSDGVDRRYVLPEPALLVNTTPERRRKFLHHWSLLSDGFLYVLTQDPQLLSGQEWRDVLEGLMTKRGEPGSRAHKRGTRLENLLRPALEASNVSGLEGFPAPVQSLPEFSLEQTREIVWKVAETSFRFEFCSLDRRASGKKRLDEVKGCFAGHMLVGVPLEMSKCGWASTTLQERHRYVGRTGILMLDWTTKSPRPNIIRRLTQRLPWSPADMQALETAVCSYYTQAFWEYFGRAAVVPLRLDHDLEEEEGQL
;
A
#
# COMPACT_ATOMS: atom_id res chain seq x y z
N MET A 1 -3.05 -10.01 -10.30
CA MET A 1 -2.63 -10.20 -8.89
C MET A 1 -3.77 -10.54 -7.92
N ALA A 2 -4.98 -9.98 -8.08
CA ALA A 2 -6.11 -10.28 -7.17
C ALA A 2 -6.47 -11.78 -7.05
N ASP A 3 -6.43 -12.54 -8.15
CA ASP A 3 -6.69 -13.99 -8.10
C ASP A 3 -5.61 -14.75 -7.30
N ALA A 4 -4.34 -14.37 -7.46
CA ALA A 4 -3.22 -14.93 -6.70
C ALA A 4 -3.36 -14.66 -5.19
N LEU A 5 -3.94 -13.53 -4.81
CA LEU A 5 -4.20 -13.21 -3.40
C LEU A 5 -5.24 -14.15 -2.78
N ARG A 6 -6.26 -14.57 -3.55
CA ARG A 6 -7.29 -15.51 -3.08
C ARG A 6 -6.76 -16.94 -2.93
N GLN A 7 -5.67 -17.27 -3.63
CA GLN A 7 -5.07 -18.61 -3.68
C GLN A 7 -3.92 -18.81 -2.68
N VAL A 8 -3.62 -17.83 -1.83
CA VAL A 8 -2.57 -17.94 -0.80
C VAL A 8 -2.86 -19.12 0.12
N ASP A 9 -1.88 -20.01 0.27
CA ASP A 9 -1.92 -21.12 1.21
C ASP A 9 -1.65 -20.61 2.63
N ARG A 10 -2.73 -20.54 3.41
CA ARG A 10 -2.71 -20.09 4.82
C ARG A 10 -2.32 -21.20 5.80
N THR A 11 -2.18 -22.44 5.34
CA THR A 11 -1.69 -23.55 6.18
C THR A 11 -0.19 -23.43 6.45
N ILE A 12 0.55 -22.74 5.57
CA ILE A 12 1.93 -22.37 5.79
C ILE A 12 1.97 -21.27 6.85
N ALA A 13 2.48 -21.62 8.03
CA ALA A 13 2.65 -20.68 9.12
C ALA A 13 3.64 -19.57 8.72
N PRO A 14 3.41 -18.30 9.11
CA PRO A 14 4.40 -17.23 8.91
C PRO A 14 5.75 -17.50 9.61
N TYR A 15 6.79 -16.77 9.24
CA TYR A 15 8.06 -16.73 9.97
C TYR A 15 7.83 -16.12 11.37
N THR A 16 8.17 -16.86 12.43
CA THR A 16 7.81 -16.56 13.82
C THR A 16 8.90 -15.85 14.63
N SER A 17 9.88 -15.18 14.00
CA SER A 17 10.87 -14.42 14.77
C SER A 17 10.25 -13.13 15.30
N ASP A 18 9.92 -13.12 16.60
CA ASP A 18 9.42 -11.99 17.39
C ASP A 18 8.21 -11.24 16.82
N GLY A 19 7.05 -11.90 16.86
CA GLY A 19 5.76 -11.26 16.58
C GLY A 19 5.63 -10.85 15.12
N VAL A 20 4.91 -11.65 14.33
CA VAL A 20 4.61 -11.31 12.93
C VAL A 20 4.05 -9.90 12.86
N ASP A 21 4.81 -8.98 12.25
CA ASP A 21 4.39 -7.58 12.18
C ASP A 21 3.27 -7.41 11.16
N ARG A 22 2.03 -7.52 11.65
CA ARG A 22 0.78 -7.36 10.89
C ARG A 22 0.36 -5.89 10.74
N ARG A 23 1.22 -4.95 11.12
CA ARG A 23 0.90 -3.52 11.02
C ARG A 23 1.06 -3.04 9.57
N TYR A 24 0.56 -1.84 9.33
CA TYR A 24 0.47 -1.22 8.02
C TYR A 24 1.09 0.16 8.07
N VAL A 25 1.76 0.49 6.97
CA VAL A 25 2.39 1.79 6.75
C VAL A 25 1.36 2.87 6.38
N LEU A 26 0.25 2.46 5.77
CA LEU A 26 -0.92 3.25 5.37
C LEU A 26 -2.19 2.44 5.70
N PRO A 27 -3.39 3.05 5.73
CA PRO A 27 -4.60 2.28 6.00
C PRO A 27 -4.84 1.22 4.93
N GLU A 28 -5.35 0.06 5.33
CA GLU A 28 -5.74 -0.98 4.37
C GLU A 28 -6.79 -0.41 3.40
N PRO A 29 -6.64 -0.55 2.07
CA PRO A 29 -7.57 0.08 1.11
C PRO A 29 -9.04 -0.30 1.33
N ALA A 30 -9.28 -1.56 1.73
CA ALA A 30 -10.62 -2.05 2.06
C ALA A 30 -11.26 -1.28 3.23
N LEU A 31 -10.47 -0.70 4.14
CA LEU A 31 -10.96 0.07 5.27
C LEU A 31 -11.73 1.32 4.82
N LEU A 32 -11.32 1.92 3.69
CA LEU A 32 -11.93 3.13 3.15
C LEU A 32 -13.28 2.86 2.47
N VAL A 33 -13.49 1.65 1.97
CA VAL A 33 -14.68 1.32 1.16
C VAL A 33 -15.67 0.38 1.84
N ASN A 34 -15.18 -0.54 2.68
CA ASN A 34 -16.00 -1.56 3.33
C ASN A 34 -16.51 -1.07 4.70
N THR A 35 -17.29 0.01 4.66
CA THR A 35 -17.89 0.61 5.85
C THR A 35 -19.20 1.32 5.51
N THR A 36 -19.94 1.80 6.51
CA THR A 36 -21.17 2.57 6.32
C THR A 36 -20.89 3.86 5.54
N PRO A 37 -21.83 4.37 4.71
CA PRO A 37 -21.62 5.59 3.91
C PRO A 37 -21.10 6.79 4.71
N GLU A 38 -21.58 7.00 5.94
CA GLU A 38 -21.17 8.09 6.83
C GLU A 38 -19.71 7.94 7.27
N ARG A 39 -19.32 6.72 7.68
CA ARG A 39 -17.94 6.40 8.04
C ARG A 39 -17.01 6.50 6.83
N ARG A 40 -17.46 6.07 5.65
CA ARG A 40 -16.69 6.18 4.41
C ARG A 40 -16.39 7.65 4.09
N ARG A 41 -17.40 8.52 4.10
CA ARG A 41 -17.19 9.98 3.89
C ARG A 41 -16.18 10.55 4.88
N LYS A 42 -16.32 10.18 6.15
CA LYS A 42 -15.37 10.60 7.20
C LYS A 42 -13.95 10.11 6.92
N PHE A 43 -13.79 8.84 6.55
CA PHE A 43 -12.49 8.23 6.29
C PHE A 43 -11.81 8.86 5.07
N LEU A 44 -12.55 9.06 3.99
CA LEU A 44 -12.03 9.71 2.78
C LEU A 44 -11.63 11.15 3.08
N HIS A 45 -12.48 11.92 3.77
CA HIS A 45 -12.18 13.30 4.13
C HIS A 45 -10.95 13.42 5.03
N HIS A 46 -10.90 12.67 6.13
CA HIS A 46 -9.76 12.71 7.03
C HIS A 46 -8.48 12.18 6.37
N TRP A 47 -8.58 11.19 5.49
CA TRP A 47 -7.43 10.77 4.68
C TRP A 47 -6.93 11.90 3.79
N SER A 48 -7.81 12.59 3.04
CA SER A 48 -7.41 13.71 2.17
C SER A 48 -6.77 14.86 2.94
N LEU A 49 -7.20 15.12 4.17
CA LEU A 49 -6.57 16.15 5.03
C LEU A 49 -5.18 15.75 5.52
N LEU A 50 -4.94 14.44 5.73
CA LEU A 50 -3.72 13.94 6.36
C LEU A 50 -2.73 13.32 5.37
N SER A 51 -3.13 13.10 4.11
CA SER A 51 -2.37 12.27 3.16
C SER A 51 -0.98 12.82 2.91
N ASP A 52 -0.84 14.13 2.70
CA ASP A 52 0.46 14.73 2.39
C ASP A 52 1.44 14.58 3.55
N GLY A 53 0.96 14.80 4.77
CA GLY A 53 1.73 14.56 5.98
C GLY A 53 2.13 13.09 6.14
N PHE A 54 1.23 12.15 5.85
CA PHE A 54 1.56 10.73 5.86
C PHE A 54 2.63 10.38 4.82
N LEU A 55 2.46 10.85 3.58
CA LEU A 55 3.42 10.64 2.51
C LEU A 55 4.79 11.23 2.87
N TYR A 56 4.84 12.39 3.52
CA TYR A 56 6.07 12.95 4.07
C TYR A 56 6.70 12.01 5.10
N VAL A 57 5.93 11.50 6.08
CA VAL A 57 6.42 10.54 7.08
C VAL A 57 6.96 9.26 6.44
N LEU A 58 6.41 8.81 5.31
CA LEU A 58 6.93 7.64 4.57
C LEU A 58 8.33 7.85 4.01
N THR A 59 8.73 9.10 3.76
CA THR A 59 10.10 9.42 3.32
C THR A 59 11.12 9.36 4.45
N GLN A 60 10.65 9.27 5.70
CA GLN A 60 11.46 9.20 6.91
C GLN A 60 11.53 7.75 7.41
N ASP A 61 11.44 7.54 8.72
CA ASP A 61 11.29 6.21 9.35
C ASP A 61 9.83 6.01 9.78
N PRO A 62 8.96 5.44 8.92
CA PRO A 62 7.53 5.37 9.21
C PRO A 62 7.24 4.37 10.31
N GLN A 63 6.51 4.79 11.35
CA GLN A 63 5.97 3.83 12.30
C GLN A 63 4.74 3.14 11.74
N LEU A 64 4.72 1.82 11.89
CA LEU A 64 3.60 1.01 11.45
C LEU A 64 2.45 1.07 12.47
N LEU A 65 1.22 1.15 11.96
CA LEU A 65 0.00 1.16 12.75
C LEU A 65 -0.80 -0.13 12.53
N SER A 66 -1.44 -0.62 13.59
CA SER A 66 -2.41 -1.71 13.47
C SER A 66 -3.66 -1.25 12.72
N GLY A 67 -4.45 -2.18 12.19
CA GLY A 67 -5.71 -1.84 11.53
C GLY A 67 -6.70 -1.11 12.45
N GLN A 68 -6.65 -1.35 13.76
CA GLN A 68 -7.47 -0.60 14.72
C GLN A 68 -6.95 0.82 14.93
N GLU A 69 -5.64 1.02 14.99
CA GLU A 69 -5.07 2.36 15.09
C GLU A 69 -5.37 3.19 13.85
N TRP A 70 -5.34 2.60 12.66
CA TRP A 70 -5.80 3.27 11.43
C TRP A 70 -7.26 3.68 11.49
N ARG A 71 -8.14 2.84 12.05
CA ARG A 71 -9.54 3.22 12.31
C ARG A 71 -9.65 4.40 13.26
N ASP A 72 -8.91 4.36 14.37
CA ASP A 72 -8.93 5.42 15.38
C ASP A 72 -8.46 6.76 14.78
N VAL A 73 -7.44 6.74 13.92
CA VAL A 73 -6.98 7.91 13.16
C VAL A 73 -8.06 8.41 12.20
N LEU A 74 -8.60 7.55 11.34
CA LEU A 74 -9.59 7.95 10.32
C LEU A 74 -10.95 8.32 10.92
N GLU A 75 -11.29 7.85 12.11
CA GLU A 75 -12.47 8.31 12.87
C GLU A 75 -12.22 9.64 13.60
N GLY A 76 -10.96 10.07 13.71
CA GLY A 76 -10.50 11.19 14.53
C GLY A 76 -10.67 10.96 16.03
N LEU A 77 -10.58 9.70 16.48
CA LEU A 77 -10.62 9.36 17.91
C LEU A 77 -9.37 9.81 18.67
N MET A 78 -8.29 10.13 17.97
CA MET A 78 -7.07 10.70 18.55
C MET A 78 -7.30 12.02 19.31
N THR A 79 -8.33 12.78 18.96
CA THR A 79 -8.68 14.03 19.69
C THR A 79 -9.60 13.80 20.88
N LYS A 80 -10.26 12.65 20.95
CA LYS A 80 -11.12 12.27 22.07
C LYS A 80 -10.25 11.71 23.19
N ARG A 81 -9.66 12.61 23.97
CA ARG A 81 -8.87 12.22 25.15
C ARG A 81 -9.81 11.60 26.19
N GLY A 82 -9.67 10.29 26.41
CA GLY A 82 -10.22 9.65 27.61
C GLY A 82 -9.57 10.21 28.87
N GLU A 83 -10.05 9.77 30.04
CA GLU A 83 -9.49 10.19 31.34
C GLU A 83 -7.97 10.02 31.38
N PRO A 84 -7.23 10.99 31.96
CA PRO A 84 -5.77 10.90 32.08
C PRO A 84 -5.34 9.55 32.67
N GLY A 85 -4.38 8.89 32.00
CA GLY A 85 -3.88 7.58 32.41
C GLY A 85 -4.65 6.36 31.87
N SER A 86 -5.85 6.55 31.31
CA SER A 86 -6.61 5.47 30.65
C SER A 86 -5.87 4.92 29.42
N ARG A 87 -6.21 3.68 29.01
CA ARG A 87 -5.69 3.08 27.77
C ARG A 87 -6.03 3.93 26.54
N ALA A 88 -7.21 4.54 26.53
CA ALA A 88 -7.66 5.44 25.47
C ALA A 88 -6.80 6.72 25.43
N HIS A 89 -6.51 7.31 26.58
CA HIS A 89 -5.62 8.48 26.69
C HIS A 89 -4.21 8.17 26.17
N LYS A 90 -3.58 7.09 26.66
CA LYS A 90 -2.24 6.68 26.22
C LYS A 90 -2.16 6.43 24.72
N ARG A 91 -3.18 5.79 24.14
CA ARG A 91 -3.28 5.54 22.70
C ARG A 91 -3.47 6.83 21.90
N GLY A 92 -4.35 7.73 22.35
CA GLY A 92 -4.55 9.05 21.75
C GLY A 92 -3.26 9.86 21.71
N THR A 93 -2.56 9.97 22.85
CA THR A 93 -1.26 10.66 22.93
C THR A 93 -0.20 10.03 22.02
N ARG A 94 -0.14 8.69 21.95
CA ARG A 94 0.77 7.99 21.05
C ARG A 94 0.51 8.36 19.59
N LEU A 95 -0.76 8.30 19.15
CA LEU A 95 -1.14 8.63 17.78
C LEU A 95 -0.90 10.11 17.47
N GLU A 96 -1.22 11.00 18.40
CA GLU A 96 -0.95 12.44 18.26
C GLU A 96 0.55 12.72 18.07
N ASN A 97 1.42 12.10 18.87
CA ASN A 97 2.87 12.25 18.74
C ASN A 97 3.39 11.65 17.42
N LEU A 98 2.81 10.54 16.96
CA LEU A 98 3.18 9.94 15.69
C LEU A 98 2.78 10.81 14.50
N LEU A 99 1.61 11.45 14.58
CA LEU A 99 1.03 12.23 13.49
C LEU A 99 1.47 13.68 13.50
N ARG A 100 2.06 14.17 14.59
CA ARG A 100 2.55 15.55 14.69
C ARG A 100 3.46 15.96 13.52
N PRO A 101 4.47 15.17 13.09
CA PRO A 101 5.28 15.55 11.94
C PRO A 101 4.46 15.66 10.65
N ALA A 102 3.45 14.80 10.48
CA ALA A 102 2.54 14.85 9.34
C ALA A 102 1.66 16.12 9.38
N LEU A 103 1.11 16.45 10.55
CA LEU A 103 0.28 17.65 10.75
C LEU A 103 1.08 18.95 10.53
N GLU A 104 2.30 18.99 11.08
CA GLU A 104 3.23 20.12 10.90
C GLU A 104 3.63 20.29 9.42
N ALA A 105 3.96 19.19 8.72
CA ALA A 105 4.30 19.22 7.31
C ALA A 105 3.14 19.68 6.42
N SER A 106 1.89 19.39 6.81
CA SER A 106 0.67 19.83 6.11
C SER A 106 0.21 21.24 6.51
N ASN A 107 1.00 22.01 7.28
CA ASN A 107 0.61 23.32 7.85
C ASN A 107 -0.73 23.30 8.62
N VAL A 108 -1.12 22.12 9.13
CA VAL A 108 -2.30 21.98 9.99
C VAL A 108 -1.88 22.43 11.38
N SER A 109 -2.04 23.73 11.62
CA SER A 109 -1.70 24.42 12.87
C SER A 109 -2.69 24.04 13.96
N GLY A 110 -2.52 22.84 14.54
CA GLY A 110 -3.47 22.27 15.49
C GLY A 110 -4.62 21.51 14.81
N LEU A 111 -5.18 20.54 15.51
CA LEU A 111 -6.31 19.72 15.04
C LEU A 111 -7.65 20.48 15.09
N GLU A 112 -7.64 21.81 14.93
CA GLU A 112 -8.86 22.62 14.93
C GLU A 112 -9.74 22.20 13.75
N GLY A 113 -10.99 21.83 14.03
CA GLY A 113 -11.90 21.27 13.04
C GLY A 113 -11.70 19.78 12.74
N PHE A 114 -10.76 19.09 13.40
CA PHE A 114 -10.57 17.65 13.31
C PHE A 114 -10.99 16.93 14.62
N PRO A 115 -11.82 15.88 14.56
CA PRO A 115 -12.54 15.39 13.38
C PRO A 115 -13.58 16.38 12.89
N ALA A 116 -13.81 16.41 11.58
CA ALA A 116 -14.86 17.22 10.99
C ALA A 116 -16.25 16.71 11.47
N PRO A 117 -17.17 17.61 11.87
CA PRO A 117 -18.57 17.26 12.09
C PRO A 117 -19.16 16.55 10.88
N VAL A 118 -20.04 15.56 11.10
CA VAL A 118 -20.62 14.76 10.00
C VAL A 118 -21.36 15.64 8.98
N GLN A 119 -21.96 16.73 9.44
CA GLN A 119 -22.72 17.69 8.64
C GLN A 119 -21.84 18.54 7.73
N SER A 120 -20.55 18.68 8.02
CA SER A 120 -19.59 19.44 7.21
C SER A 120 -18.73 18.56 6.32
N LEU A 121 -18.98 17.24 6.29
CA LEU A 121 -18.21 16.33 5.44
C LEU A 121 -18.60 16.51 3.98
N PRO A 122 -17.63 16.69 3.07
CA PRO A 122 -17.91 16.74 1.65
C PRO A 122 -18.46 15.40 1.16
N GLU A 123 -19.24 15.45 0.09
CA GLU A 123 -19.54 14.26 -0.69
C GLU A 123 -18.36 13.94 -1.61
N PHE A 124 -18.09 12.66 -1.78
CA PHE A 124 -17.07 12.17 -2.69
C PHE A 124 -17.76 11.44 -3.84
N SER A 125 -17.41 11.78 -5.07
CA SER A 125 -17.84 11.02 -6.24
C SER A 125 -17.27 9.60 -6.20
N LEU A 126 -17.80 8.73 -7.07
CA LEU A 126 -17.25 7.39 -7.22
C LEU A 126 -15.83 7.44 -7.80
N GLU A 127 -15.53 8.33 -8.75
CA GLU A 127 -14.17 8.53 -9.28
C GLU A 127 -13.21 8.98 -8.18
N GLN A 128 -13.54 10.03 -7.42
CA GLN A 128 -12.71 10.53 -6.34
C GLN A 128 -12.42 9.46 -5.29
N THR A 129 -13.45 8.67 -4.93
CA THR A 129 -13.27 7.54 -4.01
C THR A 129 -12.28 6.52 -4.58
N ARG A 130 -12.41 6.16 -5.87
CA ARG A 130 -11.51 5.20 -6.54
C ARG A 130 -10.08 5.73 -6.60
N GLU A 131 -9.88 7.00 -6.89
CA GLU A 131 -8.57 7.64 -6.94
C GLU A 131 -7.87 7.66 -5.58
N ILE A 132 -8.60 8.02 -4.51
CA ILE A 132 -8.08 7.97 -3.14
C ILE A 132 -7.66 6.53 -2.78
N VAL A 133 -8.54 5.56 -3.04
CA VAL A 133 -8.28 4.14 -2.76
C VAL A 133 -7.10 3.64 -3.59
N TRP A 134 -6.98 4.05 -4.85
CA TRP A 134 -5.85 3.72 -5.72
C TRP A 134 -4.55 4.29 -5.16
N LYS A 135 -4.50 5.57 -4.77
CA LYS A 135 -3.29 6.21 -4.20
C LYS A 135 -2.81 5.47 -2.95
N VAL A 136 -3.74 5.10 -2.07
CA VAL A 136 -3.46 4.33 -0.84
C VAL A 136 -2.95 2.94 -1.18
N ALA A 137 -3.63 2.23 -2.08
CA ALA A 137 -3.26 0.88 -2.48
C ALA A 137 -1.89 0.83 -3.16
N GLU A 138 -1.65 1.73 -4.12
CA GLU A 138 -0.41 1.80 -4.88
C GLU A 138 0.78 2.14 -3.98
N THR A 139 0.64 3.17 -3.14
CA THR A 139 1.71 3.55 -2.19
C THR A 139 1.99 2.44 -1.20
N SER A 140 0.95 1.81 -0.64
CA SER A 140 1.10 0.67 0.27
C SER A 140 1.81 -0.49 -0.42
N PHE A 141 1.37 -0.87 -1.63
CA PHE A 141 1.97 -1.95 -2.40
C PHE A 141 3.47 -1.74 -2.62
N ARG A 142 3.89 -0.55 -3.07
CA ARG A 142 5.30 -0.24 -3.33
C ARG A 142 6.15 -0.32 -2.06
N PHE A 143 5.65 0.22 -0.96
CA PHE A 143 6.36 0.25 0.32
C PHE A 143 6.45 -1.13 0.96
N GLU A 144 5.36 -1.89 0.92
CA GLU A 144 5.32 -3.24 1.46
C GLU A 144 6.14 -4.21 0.60
N PHE A 145 6.17 -4.04 -0.72
CA PHE A 145 7.05 -4.79 -1.60
C PHE A 145 8.53 -4.53 -1.29
N CYS A 146 8.92 -3.26 -1.07
CA CYS A 146 10.28 -2.92 -0.62
C CYS A 146 10.63 -3.58 0.72
N SER A 147 9.67 -3.58 1.65
CA SER A 147 9.83 -4.21 2.97
C SER A 147 9.97 -5.72 2.86
N LEU A 148 9.16 -6.37 2.01
CA LEU A 148 9.23 -7.79 1.71
C LEU A 148 10.57 -8.15 1.09
N ASP A 149 11.01 -7.43 0.05
CA ASP A 149 12.27 -7.71 -0.62
C ASP A 149 13.45 -7.67 0.35
N ARG A 150 13.50 -6.65 1.22
CA ARG A 150 14.53 -6.53 2.25
C ARG A 150 14.52 -7.71 3.23
N ARG A 151 13.34 -8.15 3.68
CA ARG A 151 13.19 -9.29 4.60
C ARG A 151 13.52 -10.62 3.94
N ALA A 152 13.08 -10.82 2.70
CA ALA A 152 13.21 -12.07 1.97
C ALA A 152 14.62 -12.29 1.40
N SER A 153 15.29 -11.22 0.96
CA SER A 153 16.63 -11.30 0.39
C SER A 153 17.76 -10.97 1.37
N GLY A 154 17.45 -10.26 2.47
CA GLY A 154 18.46 -9.69 3.36
C GLY A 154 19.26 -8.52 2.76
N LYS A 155 18.94 -8.07 1.54
CA LYS A 155 19.68 -7.03 0.81
C LYS A 155 19.01 -5.65 0.98
N LYS A 156 19.83 -4.59 0.92
CA LYS A 156 19.37 -3.19 0.80
C LYS A 156 19.57 -2.73 -0.64
N ARG A 157 18.52 -2.83 -1.46
CA ARG A 157 18.57 -2.65 -2.93
C ARG A 157 17.40 -1.81 -3.45
N LEU A 158 17.31 -0.61 -2.89
CA LEU A 158 16.17 0.29 -3.06
C LEU A 158 15.96 0.70 -4.53
N ASP A 159 17.04 0.92 -5.27
CA ASP A 159 16.96 1.38 -6.66
C ASP A 159 16.49 0.26 -7.60
N GLU A 160 16.89 -0.98 -7.35
CA GLU A 160 16.39 -2.14 -8.08
C GLU A 160 14.90 -2.38 -7.78
N VAL A 161 14.48 -2.18 -6.53
CA VAL A 161 13.06 -2.22 -6.13
C VAL A 161 12.26 -1.13 -6.83
N LYS A 162 12.72 0.13 -6.84
CA LYS A 162 12.11 1.23 -7.62
C LYS A 162 12.03 0.88 -9.11
N GLY A 163 13.00 0.13 -9.61
CA GLY A 163 13.01 -0.42 -10.96
C GLY A 163 11.78 -1.26 -11.32
N CYS A 164 11.09 -1.83 -10.32
CA CYS A 164 9.91 -2.69 -10.49
C CYS A 164 8.60 -1.90 -10.68
N PHE A 165 8.63 -0.58 -10.58
CA PHE A 165 7.45 0.27 -10.68
C PHE A 165 7.59 1.36 -11.75
N ALA A 166 6.47 1.71 -12.38
CA ALA A 166 6.41 2.86 -13.27
C ALA A 166 6.74 4.15 -12.50
N GLY A 167 7.52 5.04 -13.14
CA GLY A 167 8.01 6.28 -12.54
C GLY A 167 9.16 6.12 -11.54
N HIS A 168 9.54 4.91 -11.14
CA HIS A 168 10.66 4.66 -10.21
C HIS A 168 10.54 5.35 -8.82
N MET A 169 9.31 5.63 -8.39
CA MET A 169 8.98 6.26 -7.11
C MET A 169 8.36 5.24 -6.15
N LEU A 170 8.57 5.39 -4.84
CA LEU A 170 7.86 4.59 -3.82
C LEU A 170 6.68 5.33 -3.19
N VAL A 171 6.72 6.66 -3.19
CA VAL A 171 5.78 7.55 -2.50
C VAL A 171 5.43 8.68 -3.46
N GLY A 172 4.21 9.23 -3.36
CA GLY A 172 3.78 10.35 -4.21
C GLY A 172 3.60 9.94 -5.67
N VAL A 173 3.06 8.74 -5.90
CA VAL A 173 2.80 8.25 -7.26
C VAL A 173 1.66 9.05 -7.87
N PRO A 174 1.86 9.69 -9.04
CA PRO A 174 0.87 10.56 -9.62
C PRO A 174 -0.21 9.73 -10.34
N LEU A 175 -1.44 10.25 -10.45
CA LEU A 175 -2.62 9.47 -10.89
C LEU A 175 -2.51 8.97 -12.33
N GLU A 176 -1.76 9.67 -13.17
CA GLU A 176 -1.51 9.35 -14.58
C GLU A 176 -0.81 8.00 -14.72
N MET A 177 -0.13 7.54 -13.66
CA MET A 177 0.51 6.23 -13.61
C MET A 177 -0.45 5.07 -13.29
N SER A 178 -1.73 5.35 -13.05
CA SER A 178 -2.76 4.35 -12.68
C SER A 178 -3.06 3.30 -13.75
N LYS A 179 -2.62 3.54 -14.99
CA LYS A 179 -2.73 2.62 -16.13
C LYS A 179 -1.35 2.18 -16.63
N CYS A 180 -0.28 2.40 -15.86
CA CYS A 180 1.08 2.05 -16.25
C CYS A 180 1.63 0.88 -15.45
N GLY A 181 2.72 0.30 -15.94
CA GLY A 181 3.46 -0.74 -15.25
C GLY A 181 2.62 -1.97 -14.96
N TRP A 182 2.45 -2.35 -13.69
CA TRP A 182 1.61 -3.48 -13.28
C TRP A 182 0.14 -3.31 -13.65
N ALA A 183 -0.34 -2.07 -13.76
CA ALA A 183 -1.72 -1.74 -14.10
C ALA A 183 -1.95 -1.57 -15.61
N SER A 184 -0.92 -1.74 -16.44
CA SER A 184 -1.06 -1.59 -17.90
C SER A 184 -2.00 -2.61 -18.51
N THR A 185 -2.76 -2.17 -19.52
CA THR A 185 -3.60 -3.05 -20.36
C THR A 185 -2.76 -3.97 -21.22
N THR A 186 -1.54 -3.56 -21.58
CA THR A 186 -0.69 -4.31 -22.50
C THR A 186 0.20 -5.30 -21.76
N LEU A 187 0.19 -6.55 -22.21
CA LEU A 187 1.05 -7.60 -21.63
C LEU A 187 2.54 -7.25 -21.76
N GLN A 188 2.93 -6.62 -22.87
CA GLN A 188 4.31 -6.23 -23.14
C GLN A 188 4.84 -5.22 -22.11
N GLU A 189 4.05 -4.21 -21.76
CA GLU A 189 4.44 -3.24 -20.76
C GLU A 189 4.50 -3.88 -19.37
N ARG A 190 3.46 -4.63 -18.97
CA ARG A 190 3.45 -5.36 -17.69
C ARG A 190 4.67 -6.27 -17.56
N HIS A 191 5.00 -7.01 -18.63
CA HIS A 191 6.10 -7.96 -18.65
C HIS A 191 7.45 -7.33 -18.24
N ARG A 192 7.71 -6.07 -18.62
CA ARG A 192 8.93 -5.35 -18.21
C ARG A 192 9.07 -5.27 -16.68
N TYR A 193 7.99 -4.96 -15.99
CA TYR A 193 7.98 -4.78 -14.53
C TYR A 193 7.86 -6.12 -13.79
N VAL A 194 7.08 -7.05 -14.35
CA VAL A 194 7.00 -8.45 -13.91
C VAL A 194 8.38 -9.11 -13.95
N GLY A 195 9.12 -8.93 -15.04
CA GLY A 195 10.47 -9.50 -15.20
C GLY A 195 11.46 -8.94 -14.18
N ARG A 196 11.47 -7.62 -13.97
CA ARG A 196 12.30 -6.99 -12.92
C ARG A 196 11.95 -7.49 -11.52
N THR A 197 10.67 -7.61 -11.23
CA THR A 197 10.18 -8.18 -9.97
C THR A 197 10.65 -9.63 -9.79
N GLY A 198 10.51 -10.45 -10.84
CA GLY A 198 10.96 -11.84 -10.82
C GLY A 198 12.48 -11.98 -10.63
N ILE A 199 13.29 -11.04 -11.15
CA ILE A 199 14.74 -11.01 -10.91
C ILE A 199 15.03 -10.80 -9.42
N LEU A 200 14.34 -9.88 -8.74
CA LEU A 200 14.52 -9.67 -7.29
C LEU A 200 14.16 -10.94 -6.50
N MET A 201 13.09 -11.60 -6.91
CA MET A 201 12.60 -12.84 -6.29
C MET A 201 13.59 -14.02 -6.40
N LEU A 202 14.61 -13.93 -7.27
CA LEU A 202 15.67 -14.95 -7.35
C LEU A 202 16.55 -15.01 -6.09
N ASP A 203 16.60 -13.93 -5.32
CA ASP A 203 17.33 -13.88 -4.05
C ASP A 203 16.44 -14.12 -2.82
N TRP A 204 15.12 -14.25 -3.02
CA TRP A 204 14.20 -14.44 -1.90
C TRP A 204 14.33 -15.84 -1.31
N THR A 205 14.45 -15.89 0.01
CA THR A 205 14.41 -17.11 0.81
C THR A 205 13.02 -17.25 1.40
N THR A 206 12.23 -18.20 0.92
CA THR A 206 10.84 -18.42 1.35
C THR A 206 10.64 -19.88 1.75
N LYS A 207 9.56 -20.20 2.47
CA LYS A 207 9.15 -21.58 2.75
C LYS A 207 8.59 -22.22 1.48
N SER A 208 7.81 -21.47 0.71
CA SER A 208 7.30 -21.94 -0.57
C SER A 208 8.40 -22.05 -1.62
N PRO A 209 8.38 -23.09 -2.45
CA PRO A 209 9.36 -23.25 -3.52
C PRO A 209 9.16 -22.16 -4.59
N ARG A 210 10.26 -21.61 -5.07
CA ARG A 210 10.24 -20.66 -6.18
C ARG A 210 9.79 -21.35 -7.49
N PRO A 211 8.83 -20.78 -8.24
CA PRO A 211 8.44 -21.30 -9.55
C PRO A 211 9.61 -21.37 -10.55
N ASN A 212 9.67 -22.45 -11.33
CA ASN A 212 10.73 -22.65 -12.33
C ASN A 212 10.75 -21.56 -13.41
N ILE A 213 9.60 -21.00 -13.77
CA ILE A 213 9.53 -19.93 -14.78
C ILE A 213 10.22 -18.63 -14.32
N ILE A 214 10.25 -18.36 -13.01
CA ILE A 214 11.03 -17.22 -12.47
C ILE A 214 12.52 -17.49 -12.63
N ARG A 215 12.98 -18.73 -12.43
CA ARG A 215 14.39 -19.12 -12.62
C ARG A 215 14.85 -18.94 -14.07
N ARG A 216 13.95 -19.06 -15.04
CA ARG A 216 14.25 -18.83 -16.47
C ARG A 216 14.60 -17.38 -16.79
N LEU A 217 14.33 -16.41 -15.91
CA LEU A 217 14.66 -14.99 -16.15
C LEU A 217 16.16 -14.71 -16.30
N THR A 218 17.03 -15.60 -15.80
CA THR A 218 18.48 -15.52 -16.00
C THR A 218 18.92 -16.02 -17.37
N GLN A 219 18.03 -16.71 -18.09
CA GLN A 219 18.29 -17.24 -19.42
C GLN A 219 17.91 -16.18 -20.45
N ARG A 220 18.80 -15.89 -21.40
CA ARG A 220 18.55 -14.94 -22.51
C ARG A 220 17.67 -15.56 -23.60
N LEU A 221 16.50 -16.07 -23.22
CA LEU A 221 15.54 -16.67 -24.12
C LEU A 221 14.46 -15.66 -24.53
N PRO A 222 13.95 -15.72 -25.77
CA PRO A 222 12.80 -14.93 -26.16
C PRO A 222 11.56 -15.37 -25.36
N TRP A 223 10.74 -14.39 -24.96
CA TRP A 223 9.49 -14.64 -24.25
C TRP A 223 8.34 -14.62 -25.24
N SER A 224 7.59 -15.72 -25.34
CA SER A 224 6.31 -15.72 -26.03
C SER A 224 5.23 -15.03 -25.18
N PRO A 225 4.13 -14.52 -25.77
CA PRO A 225 3.01 -13.99 -24.99
C PRO A 225 2.48 -14.97 -23.94
N ALA A 226 2.46 -16.27 -24.25
CA ALA A 226 2.07 -17.31 -23.30
C ALA A 226 3.06 -17.42 -22.13
N ASP A 227 4.37 -17.38 -22.39
CA ASP A 227 5.38 -17.36 -21.32
C ASP A 227 5.28 -16.09 -20.47
N MET A 228 5.00 -14.92 -21.07
CA MET A 228 4.84 -13.66 -20.33
C MET A 228 3.66 -13.74 -19.35
N GLN A 229 2.51 -14.27 -19.80
CA GLN A 229 1.32 -14.45 -18.96
C GLN A 229 1.56 -15.50 -17.85
N ALA A 230 2.26 -16.58 -18.17
CA ALA A 230 2.64 -17.61 -17.20
C ALA A 230 3.62 -17.05 -16.15
N LEU A 231 4.57 -16.22 -16.58
CA LEU A 231 5.50 -15.53 -15.68
C LEU A 231 4.75 -14.55 -14.77
N GLU A 232 3.84 -13.73 -15.31
CA GLU A 232 3.03 -12.79 -14.53
C GLU A 232 2.24 -13.52 -13.45
N THR A 233 1.58 -14.62 -13.80
CA THR A 233 0.86 -15.48 -12.85
C THR A 233 1.80 -16.01 -11.76
N ALA A 234 2.95 -16.56 -12.15
CA ALA A 234 3.91 -17.14 -11.20
C ALA A 234 4.51 -16.10 -10.25
N VAL A 235 4.85 -14.91 -10.76
CA VAL A 235 5.37 -13.79 -9.95
C VAL A 235 4.29 -13.29 -8.99
N CYS A 236 3.05 -13.14 -9.44
CA CYS A 236 1.93 -12.75 -8.57
C CYS A 236 1.72 -13.75 -7.43
N SER A 237 1.62 -15.06 -7.73
CA SER A 237 1.39 -16.09 -6.72
C SER A 237 2.57 -16.23 -5.76
N TYR A 238 3.80 -16.14 -6.27
CA TYR A 238 4.97 -16.20 -5.41
C TYR A 238 5.09 -14.96 -4.50
N TYR A 239 4.76 -13.77 -5.01
CA TYR A 239 4.66 -12.54 -4.21
C TYR A 239 3.66 -12.67 -3.07
N THR A 240 2.41 -13.00 -3.38
CA THR A 240 1.34 -13.04 -2.36
C THR A 240 1.59 -14.10 -1.31
N GLN A 241 2.15 -15.25 -1.70
CA GLN A 241 2.55 -16.30 -0.78
C GLN A 241 3.72 -15.88 0.11
N ALA A 242 4.79 -15.32 -0.46
CA ALA A 242 5.93 -14.82 0.30
C ALA A 242 5.50 -13.72 1.28
N PHE A 243 4.59 -12.85 0.86
CA PHE A 243 4.03 -11.82 1.72
C PHE A 243 3.34 -12.42 2.95
N TRP A 244 2.46 -13.41 2.75
CA TRP A 244 1.81 -14.12 3.85
C TRP A 244 2.83 -14.76 4.79
N GLU A 245 3.85 -15.42 4.24
CA GLU A 245 4.90 -16.04 5.04
C GLU A 245 5.66 -15.03 5.91
N TYR A 246 5.91 -13.81 5.42
CA TYR A 246 6.68 -12.80 6.15
C TYR A 246 5.85 -11.85 7.03
N PHE A 247 4.59 -11.61 6.68
CA PHE A 247 3.74 -10.61 7.34
C PHE A 247 2.47 -11.20 7.96
N GLY A 248 2.13 -12.45 7.66
CA GLY A 248 0.97 -13.16 8.22
C GLY A 248 -0.36 -12.43 8.04
N ARG A 249 -0.47 -11.63 6.98
CA ARG A 249 -1.69 -10.95 6.53
C ARG A 249 -1.72 -10.91 5.01
N ALA A 250 -2.88 -10.55 4.45
CA ALA A 250 -3.01 -10.34 3.02
C ALA A 250 -2.11 -9.17 2.57
N ALA A 251 -1.47 -9.35 1.40
CA ALA A 251 -0.73 -8.29 0.73
C ALA A 251 -1.70 -7.24 0.18
N VAL A 252 -1.27 -5.97 0.18
CA VAL A 252 -1.89 -4.99 -0.71
C VAL A 252 -1.43 -5.27 -2.14
N VAL A 253 -2.36 -5.22 -3.08
CA VAL A 253 -2.11 -5.48 -4.50
C VAL A 253 -2.41 -4.21 -5.32
N PRO A 254 -1.68 -3.98 -6.42
CA PRO A 254 -1.91 -2.81 -7.26
C PRO A 254 -3.32 -2.85 -7.86
N LEU A 255 -3.92 -1.67 -7.98
CA LEU A 255 -5.23 -1.44 -8.59
C LEU A 255 -5.05 -0.72 -9.92
N ARG A 256 -6.05 -0.82 -10.79
CA ARG A 256 -6.13 -0.03 -12.02
C ARG A 256 -7.34 0.88 -11.95
N LEU A 257 -7.18 2.14 -12.36
CA LEU A 257 -8.31 3.03 -12.62
C LEU A 257 -8.80 2.81 -14.04
N ASP A 258 -10.10 2.58 -14.18
CA ASP A 258 -10.73 2.34 -15.49
C ASP A 258 -11.33 3.61 -16.09
N HIS A 259 -11.61 4.63 -15.27
CA HIS A 259 -12.08 5.93 -15.77
C HIS A 259 -10.92 6.75 -16.33
N ASP A 260 -11.26 7.73 -17.17
CA ASP A 260 -10.30 8.72 -17.62
C ASP A 260 -10.15 9.80 -16.56
N LEU A 261 -8.92 10.25 -16.35
CA LEU A 261 -8.65 11.30 -15.38
C LEU A 261 -9.15 12.61 -15.99
N GLU A 262 -9.94 13.35 -15.23
CA GLU A 262 -10.26 14.73 -15.60
C GLU A 262 -8.95 15.51 -15.56
N GLU A 263 -8.57 16.12 -16.69
CA GLU A 263 -7.48 17.08 -16.70
C GLU A 263 -7.91 18.22 -15.77
N GLU A 264 -7.19 18.45 -14.67
CA GLU A 264 -7.35 19.68 -13.90
C GLU A 264 -7.01 20.83 -14.86
N GLU A 265 -8.03 21.42 -15.50
CA GLU A 265 -7.88 22.67 -16.23
C GLU A 265 -7.26 23.67 -15.25
N GLY A 266 -5.99 24.00 -15.50
CA GLY A 266 -5.18 24.80 -14.60
C GLY A 266 -5.92 26.05 -14.18
N GLN A 267 -6.25 26.13 -12.88
CA GLN A 267 -6.56 27.39 -12.24
C GLN A 267 -5.25 28.18 -12.14
N LEU A 268 -4.95 28.91 -13.22
CA LEU A 268 -3.98 30.00 -13.29
C LEU A 268 -4.54 31.24 -12.59
#